data_AF-A0A0P9WRL5-F1
#
_entry.id   AF-A0A0P9WRL5-F1
#
_cell.length_a   1.000
_cell.length_b   1.000
_cell.length_c   1.000
_cell.angle_alpha   90.00
_cell.angle_beta   90.00
_cell.angle_gamma   90.00
#
_symmetry.space_group_name_H-M   'P 1'
#
loop_
_entity.id
_entity.type
_entity.pdbx_description
1 polymer ?
#
loop_
_entity_poly.entity_id
_entity_poly.type
_entity_poly.pdbx_seq_one_letter_code
_entity_poly.pdbx_strand_id
1 'polypeptide(L)'
;MVRKDSYMQDIHGYHAHIYFNAQTLDQARALCEAATEKFALQMGRVHQKLVGPHPDWSCQLAFGHEQLADVTLWLALNRDGLVVFLHPLTGDELRDHTDHAIWMGAVRPLNLGALGG
;
A
#
# COMPACT_ATOMS: atom_id res chain seq x y z
N MET A 1 22.28 -18.18 -14.82
CA MET A 1 21.02 -18.95 -14.84
C MET A 1 19.94 -18.08 -14.21
N VAL A 2 19.25 -17.29 -15.02
CA VAL A 2 18.13 -16.46 -14.56
C VAL A 2 16.98 -17.43 -14.29
N ARG A 3 16.51 -17.52 -13.03
CA ARG A 3 15.35 -18.35 -12.69
C ARG A 3 14.14 -17.77 -13.43
N LYS A 4 13.65 -18.53 -14.40
CA LYS A 4 12.49 -18.20 -15.23
C LYS A 4 11.20 -18.40 -14.44
N ASP A 5 10.38 -17.37 -14.43
CA ASP A 5 8.91 -17.40 -14.55
C ASP A 5 8.04 -17.95 -13.40
N SER A 6 8.58 -18.35 -12.25
CA SER A 6 7.74 -18.84 -11.13
C SER A 6 7.24 -17.77 -10.15
N TYR A 7 7.80 -16.56 -10.13
CA TYR A 7 7.45 -15.53 -9.11
C TYR A 7 6.13 -14.81 -9.36
N MET A 8 5.65 -14.74 -10.60
CA MET A 8 4.43 -14.00 -10.93
C MET A 8 3.14 -14.82 -10.75
N GLN A 9 3.24 -16.14 -10.61
CA GLN A 9 2.06 -17.02 -10.47
C GLN A 9 1.45 -16.96 -9.05
N ASP A 10 2.18 -16.44 -8.07
CA ASP A 10 1.77 -16.43 -6.66
C ASP A 10 1.38 -15.02 -6.15
N ILE A 11 1.31 -13.99 -7.02
CA ILE A 11 0.89 -12.65 -6.60
C ILE A 11 -0.62 -12.48 -6.80
N HIS A 12 -1.35 -12.42 -5.70
CA HIS A 12 -2.82 -12.33 -5.69
C HIS A 12 -3.36 -10.90 -5.82
N GLY A 13 -2.48 -9.91 -5.69
CA GLY A 13 -2.84 -8.50 -5.73
C GLY A 13 -1.82 -7.65 -4.97
N TYR A 14 -2.19 -6.41 -4.73
CA TYR A 14 -1.35 -5.43 -4.06
C TYR A 14 -2.18 -4.60 -3.09
N HIS A 15 -1.55 -4.18 -2.01
CA HIS A 15 -2.09 -3.17 -1.11
C HIS A 15 -1.18 -1.95 -1.08
N ALA A 16 -1.76 -0.77 -1.30
CA ALA A 16 -1.15 0.51 -1.00
C ALA A 16 -1.77 1.10 0.27
N HIS A 17 -0.94 1.42 1.26
CA HIS A 17 -1.32 2.12 2.48
C HIS A 17 -0.84 3.55 2.39
N ILE A 18 -1.79 4.48 2.35
CA ILE A 18 -1.53 5.91 2.31
C ILE A 18 -1.44 6.36 3.76
N TYR A 19 -0.26 6.78 4.19
CA TYR A 19 0.01 7.20 5.56
C TYR A 19 -0.17 8.69 5.75
N PHE A 20 -0.85 9.03 6.85
CA PHE A 20 -1.21 10.39 7.21
C PHE A 20 -1.25 10.57 8.73
N ASN A 21 -1.63 11.77 9.16
CA ASN A 21 -1.88 12.12 10.54
C ASN A 21 -3.08 13.08 10.62
N ALA A 22 -3.34 13.66 11.79
CA ALA A 22 -4.44 14.58 11.98
C ALA A 22 -4.39 15.81 11.04
N GLN A 23 -3.18 16.29 10.70
CA GLN A 23 -2.99 17.46 9.86
C GLN A 23 -3.23 17.18 8.38
N THR A 24 -3.03 15.95 7.92
CA THR A 24 -3.16 15.56 6.49
C THR A 24 -4.34 14.61 6.23
N LEU A 25 -5.27 14.50 7.17
CA LEU A 25 -6.43 13.59 7.08
C LEU A 25 -7.27 13.81 5.82
N ASP A 26 -7.68 15.05 5.56
CA ASP A 26 -8.56 15.35 4.42
C ASP A 26 -7.83 15.18 3.09
N GLN A 27 -6.54 15.52 3.04
CA GLN A 27 -5.67 15.28 1.89
C GLN A 27 -5.57 13.78 1.55
N ALA A 28 -5.31 12.95 2.56
CA ALA A 28 -5.19 11.50 2.38
C ALA A 28 -6.52 10.86 1.98
N ARG A 29 -7.63 11.31 2.56
CA ARG A 29 -8.97 10.84 2.18
C ARG A 29 -9.27 11.19 0.72
N ALA A 30 -9.06 12.44 0.32
CA ALA A 30 -9.29 12.88 -1.05
C ALA A 30 -8.42 12.11 -2.06
N LEU A 31 -7.15 11.84 -1.73
CA LEU A 31 -6.28 11.02 -2.58
C LEU A 31 -6.82 9.60 -2.76
N CYS A 32 -7.27 8.97 -1.67
CA CYS A 32 -7.80 7.60 -1.71
C CYS A 32 -9.12 7.53 -2.49
N GLU A 33 -10.04 8.46 -2.24
CA GLU A 33 -11.31 8.55 -2.97
C GLU A 33 -11.08 8.77 -4.47
N ALA A 34 -10.18 9.68 -4.85
CA ALA A 34 -9.83 9.94 -6.24
C ALA A 34 -9.18 8.74 -6.93
N ALA A 35 -8.27 8.02 -6.25
CA ALA A 35 -7.66 6.80 -6.78
C ALA A 35 -8.72 5.70 -6.98
N THR A 36 -9.59 5.51 -5.98
CA THR A 36 -10.68 4.54 -6.03
C THR A 36 -11.67 4.83 -7.15
N GLU A 37 -12.08 6.08 -7.32
CA GLU A 37 -12.98 6.48 -8.42
C GLU A 37 -12.29 6.26 -9.78
N LYS A 38 -11.04 6.69 -9.91
CA LYS A 38 -10.31 6.64 -11.18
C LYS A 38 -10.05 5.23 -11.69
N PHE A 39 -9.74 4.30 -10.78
CA PHE A 39 -9.27 2.96 -11.14
C PHE A 39 -10.21 1.84 -10.64
N ALA A 40 -11.36 2.17 -10.03
CA ALA A 40 -12.26 1.21 -9.40
C ALA A 40 -11.58 0.32 -8.34
N LEU A 41 -10.69 0.90 -7.53
CA LEU A 41 -9.96 0.19 -6.47
C LEU A 41 -10.86 -0.13 -5.29
N GLN A 42 -10.54 -1.17 -4.53
CA GLN A 42 -11.20 -1.40 -3.24
C GLN A 42 -10.57 -0.50 -2.16
N MET A 43 -11.32 0.50 -1.71
CA MET A 43 -10.91 1.39 -0.60
C MET A 43 -11.25 0.77 0.75
N GLY A 44 -10.25 0.70 1.64
CA GLY A 44 -10.43 0.33 3.04
C GLY A 44 -10.90 1.50 3.91
N ARG A 45 -11.09 1.23 5.20
CA ARG A 45 -11.47 2.28 6.16
C ARG A 45 -10.33 3.29 6.32
N VAL A 46 -10.69 4.56 6.52
CA VAL A 46 -9.77 5.61 6.95
C VAL A 46 -9.50 5.44 8.45
N HIS A 47 -8.35 4.87 8.82
CA HIS A 47 -7.97 4.60 10.20
C HIS A 47 -7.23 5.79 10.82
N GLN A 48 -7.90 6.53 11.70
CA GLN A 48 -7.30 7.60 12.51
C GLN A 48 -6.62 7.06 13.78
N LYS A 49 -5.93 5.94 13.65
CA LYS A 49 -5.18 5.25 14.71
C LYS A 49 -4.22 4.25 14.09
N LEU A 50 -3.25 3.80 14.87
CA LEU A 50 -2.35 2.71 14.47
C LEU A 50 -3.12 1.39 14.45
N VAL A 51 -2.96 0.62 13.37
CA VAL A 51 -3.64 -0.68 13.18
C VAL A 51 -2.64 -1.66 12.58
N GLY A 52 -2.56 -2.86 13.16
CA GLY A 52 -1.68 -3.92 12.68
C GLY A 52 -0.21 -3.46 12.61
N PRO A 53 0.47 -3.66 11.47
CA PRO A 53 1.88 -3.30 11.31
C PRO A 53 2.11 -1.80 11.08
N HIS A 54 1.05 -1.01 10.87
CA HIS A 54 1.17 0.36 10.36
C HIS A 54 1.51 1.35 11.49
N PRO A 55 2.64 2.10 11.38
CA PRO A 55 3.12 3.00 12.41
C PRO A 55 2.48 4.40 12.36
N ASP A 56 1.66 4.68 11.34
CA ASP A 56 0.94 5.94 11.13
C ASP A 56 -0.57 5.67 10.95
N TRP A 57 -1.38 6.73 10.89
CA TRP A 57 -2.77 6.59 10.45
C TRP A 57 -2.78 6.23 8.96
N SER A 58 -3.72 5.40 8.53
CA SER A 58 -3.67 4.87 7.16
C SER A 58 -5.03 4.64 6.51
N CYS A 59 -5.04 4.67 5.19
CA CYS A 59 -6.13 4.17 4.36
C CYS A 59 -5.53 3.20 3.33
N GLN A 60 -6.13 2.02 3.22
CA GLN A 60 -5.69 0.97 2.30
C GLN A 60 -6.42 1.10 0.96
N LEU A 61 -5.70 0.91 -0.12
CA LEU A 61 -6.22 0.68 -1.46
C LEU A 61 -5.77 -0.72 -1.91
N ALA A 62 -6.71 -1.59 -2.25
CA ALA A 62 -6.43 -2.91 -2.78
C ALA A 62 -6.75 -2.99 -4.27
N PHE A 63 -5.86 -3.61 -5.05
CA PHE A 63 -5.96 -3.69 -6.50
C PHE A 63 -5.23 -4.88 -7.11
N GLY A 64 -5.64 -5.23 -8.34
CA GLY A 64 -5.10 -6.35 -9.11
C GLY A 64 -3.76 -6.05 -9.77
N HIS A 65 -3.09 -7.09 -10.26
CA HIS A 65 -1.78 -6.97 -10.91
C HIS A 65 -1.83 -6.13 -12.19
N GLU A 66 -2.92 -6.23 -12.95
CA GLU A 66 -3.17 -5.47 -14.17
C GLU A 66 -3.22 -3.96 -13.94
N GLN A 67 -3.51 -3.52 -12.72
CA GLN A 67 -3.60 -2.11 -12.34
C GLN A 67 -2.29 -1.57 -11.76
N LEU A 68 -1.30 -2.44 -11.50
CA LEU A 68 -0.11 -2.09 -10.73
C LEU A 68 0.63 -0.88 -11.29
N ALA A 69 0.94 -0.90 -12.59
CA ALA A 69 1.73 0.15 -13.21
C ALA A 69 1.00 1.50 -13.13
N ASP A 70 -0.29 1.52 -13.50
CA ASP A 70 -1.08 2.74 -13.58
C ASP A 70 -1.36 3.34 -12.19
N VAL A 71 -1.73 2.51 -11.22
CA VAL A 71 -1.99 2.96 -9.83
C VAL A 71 -0.72 3.45 -9.18
N THR A 72 0.38 2.70 -9.31
CA THR A 72 1.69 3.07 -8.73
C THR A 72 2.18 4.39 -9.30
N LEU A 73 2.15 4.56 -10.63
CA LEU A 73 2.57 5.80 -11.28
C LEU A 73 1.67 6.97 -10.86
N TRP A 74 0.35 6.77 -10.83
CA TRP A 74 -0.58 7.83 -10.45
C TRP A 74 -0.38 8.26 -9.00
N LEU A 75 -0.23 7.32 -8.05
CA LEU A 75 0.09 7.65 -6.66
C LEU A 75 1.42 8.39 -6.54
N ALA A 76 2.47 7.96 -7.26
CA ALA A 76 3.76 8.63 -7.23
C ALA A 76 3.68 10.10 -7.66
N LEU A 77 2.83 10.41 -8.64
CA LEU A 77 2.63 11.76 -9.17
C LEU A 77 1.66 12.61 -8.35
N ASN A 78 0.70 12.00 -7.64
CA ASN A 78 -0.41 12.72 -7.00
C ASN A 78 -0.38 12.69 -5.47
N ARG A 79 0.53 11.94 -4.83
CA ARG A 79 0.58 11.80 -3.36
C ARG A 79 0.88 13.08 -2.58
N ASP A 80 1.35 14.14 -3.24
CA ASP A 80 1.55 15.48 -2.65
C ASP A 80 2.21 15.47 -1.25
N GLY A 81 3.31 14.73 -1.12
CA GLY A 81 4.07 14.62 0.12
C GLY A 81 3.66 13.48 1.06
N LEU A 82 2.46 12.89 0.93
CA LEU A 82 2.04 11.73 1.71
C LEU A 82 2.95 10.52 1.46
N VAL A 83 3.17 9.71 2.49
CA VAL A 83 3.93 8.47 2.38
C VAL A 83 3.01 7.36 1.89
N VAL A 84 3.49 6.57 0.93
CA VAL A 84 2.77 5.38 0.45
C VAL A 84 3.62 4.14 0.70
N PHE A 85 3.06 3.19 1.42
CA PHE A 85 3.60 1.84 1.61
C PHE A 85 2.84 0.88 0.70
N LEU A 86 3.51 0.33 -0.31
CA LEU A 86 2.95 -0.63 -1.25
C LEU A 86 3.61 -2.00 -1.02
N HIS A 87 2.82 -3.07 -1.01
CA HIS A 87 3.35 -4.42 -1.00
C HIS A 87 2.49 -5.39 -1.83
N PRO A 88 3.10 -6.45 -2.40
CA PRO A 88 2.35 -7.53 -3.03
C PRO A 88 1.65 -8.41 -1.98
N LEU A 89 0.76 -9.28 -2.45
CA LEU A 89 0.14 -10.34 -1.68
C LEU A 89 0.62 -11.69 -2.22
N THR A 90 1.70 -12.22 -1.66
CA THR A 90 2.32 -13.50 -2.07
C THR A 90 1.90 -14.68 -1.20
N GLY A 91 1.21 -14.41 -0.09
CA GLY A 91 0.87 -15.40 0.94
C GLY A 91 1.91 -15.49 2.07
N ASP A 92 3.06 -14.83 1.93
CA ASP A 92 4.03 -14.64 3.01
C ASP A 92 3.93 -13.20 3.54
N GLU A 93 3.02 -12.98 4.49
CA GLU A 93 2.74 -11.63 5.02
C GLU A 93 4.00 -10.94 5.55
N LEU A 94 4.89 -11.67 6.22
CA LEU A 94 6.09 -11.07 6.79
C LEU A 94 7.01 -10.55 5.67
N ARG A 95 7.24 -11.35 4.62
CA ARG A 95 8.10 -10.95 3.50
C ARG A 95 7.45 -9.90 2.63
N ASP A 96 6.15 -9.97 2.44
CA ASP A 96 5.37 -8.94 1.76
C ASP A 96 5.58 -7.57 2.42
N HIS A 97 5.58 -7.52 3.75
CA HIS A 97 5.77 -6.28 4.50
C HIS A 97 7.24 -5.86 4.72
N THR A 98 8.21 -6.69 4.33
CA THR A 98 9.65 -6.44 4.54
C THR A 98 10.43 -6.48 3.24
N ASP A 99 10.80 -7.67 2.79
CA ASP A 99 11.62 -7.92 1.60
C ASP A 99 10.99 -7.38 0.31
N HIS A 100 9.65 -7.39 0.23
CA HIS A 100 8.91 -6.99 -0.98
C HIS A 100 8.28 -5.59 -0.86
N ALA A 101 8.60 -4.84 0.20
CA ALA A 101 8.06 -3.53 0.45
C ALA A 101 8.53 -2.49 -0.59
N ILE A 102 7.58 -1.74 -1.13
CA ILE A 102 7.82 -0.61 -2.03
C ILE A 102 7.36 0.66 -1.33
N TRP A 103 8.22 1.68 -1.32
CA TRP A 103 7.94 2.95 -0.63
C TRP A 103 7.99 4.14 -1.56
N MET A 104 7.03 5.04 -1.40
CA MET A 104 7.06 6.37 -1.99
C MET A 104 7.13 7.41 -0.87
N GLY A 105 8.16 8.26 -0.90
CA GLY A 105 8.45 9.17 0.21
C GLY A 105 9.36 8.52 1.24
N ALA A 106 9.02 8.65 2.52
CA ALA A 106 9.83 8.13 3.61
C ALA A 106 9.52 6.64 3.90
N VAL A 107 10.56 5.85 4.16
CA VAL A 107 10.41 4.49 4.72
C VAL A 107 10.02 4.59 6.19
N ARG A 108 9.05 3.80 6.64
CA ARG A 108 8.56 3.81 8.03
C ARG A 108 8.86 2.49 8.74
N PRO A 109 9.19 2.51 10.04
CA PRO A 109 9.47 1.30 10.81
C PRO A 109 8.15 0.59 11.17
N LEU A 110 7.76 -0.40 10.36
CA LEU A 110 6.54 -1.18 10.62
C LEU A 110 6.65 -1.97 11.93
N ASN A 111 5.51 -2.16 12.61
CA ASN A 111 5.40 -3.06 13.76
C ASN A 111 5.23 -4.51 13.30
N LEU A 112 6.33 -5.16 12.92
CA LEU A 112 6.30 -6.52 12.37
C LEU A 112 5.79 -7.58 13.36
N GLY A 113 5.84 -7.33 14.68
CA GLY A 113 5.26 -8.23 15.68
C GLY A 113 3.73 -8.30 15.66
N ALA A 114 3.07 -7.42 14.90
CA ALA A 114 1.63 -7.46 14.66
C ALA A 114 1.23 -8.26 13.41
N LEU A 115 2.21 -8.80 12.66
CA LEU A 115 1.99 -9.71 11.53
C LEU A 115 1.99 -11.16 12.07
N GLY A 116 1.02 -11.98 11.65
CA GLY A 116 0.91 -13.39 12.09
C GLY A 116 -0.08 -13.64 13.22
N GLY A 117 -1.37 -13.39 12.95
CA GLY A 117 -2.49 -13.96 13.70
C GLY A 117 -3.03 -15.22 13.04
#